data_AF-A0AAU3FCP9-F1
#
_entry.id   AF-A0AAU3FCP9-F1
#
_cell.length_a   1.000
_cell.length_b   1.000
_cell.length_c   1.000
_cell.angle_alpha   90.00
_cell.angle_beta   90.00
_cell.angle_gamma   90.00
#
_symmetry.space_group_name_H-M   'P 1'
#
loop_
_entity.id
_entity.type
_entity.pdbx_description
1 polymer ?
#
loop_
_entity_poly.entity_id
_entity_poly.type
_entity_poly.pdbx_seq_one_letter_code
_entity_poly.pdbx_strand_id
1 'polypeptide(L)'
;MSVANPGAQTCRFNQSCTIQITATGGKAPLKYSASGLPFGLSIDASTGRISGKPWQVGTLRITATVTDTGGATATTTFPLTVNWF
;
A
#
# COMPACT_ATOMS: atom_id res chain seq x y z
N MET A 1 -8.02 15.95 -2.62
CA MET A 1 -6.91 15.07 -2.20
C MET A 1 -6.55 14.16 -3.35
N SER A 2 -5.32 13.65 -3.36
CA SER A 2 -4.90 12.63 -4.33
C SER A 2 -3.92 11.67 -3.68
N VAL A 3 -3.87 10.43 -4.17
CA VAL A 3 -2.89 9.44 -3.75
C VAL A 3 -2.00 9.11 -4.94
N ALA A 4 -0.68 9.15 -4.73
CA ALA A 4 0.28 8.83 -5.76
C ALA A 4 0.26 7.32 -6.02
N ASN A 5 0.21 6.94 -7.30
CA ASN A 5 0.38 5.55 -7.66
C ASN A 5 1.87 5.19 -7.51
N PRO A 6 2.25 4.19 -6.68
CA PRO A 6 3.64 3.79 -6.50
C PRO A 6 4.21 3.07 -7.75
N GLY A 7 3.42 2.84 -8.78
CA GLY A 7 3.79 2.03 -9.94
C GLY A 7 3.82 0.54 -9.61
N ALA A 8 4.31 -0.28 -10.54
CA ALA A 8 4.51 -1.70 -10.30
C ALA A 8 5.55 -1.91 -9.19
N GLN A 9 5.19 -2.69 -8.18
CA GLN A 9 6.04 -3.00 -7.04
C GLN A 9 6.50 -4.45 -7.09
N THR A 10 7.68 -4.72 -6.56
CA THR A 10 8.24 -6.07 -6.46
C THR A 10 8.76 -6.31 -5.04
N CYS A 11 8.32 -7.40 -4.43
CA CYS A 11 8.83 -7.88 -3.14
C CYS A 11 9.40 -9.28 -3.31
N ARG A 12 10.29 -9.68 -2.40
CA ARG A 12 10.80 -11.06 -2.35
C ARG A 12 10.09 -11.85 -1.26
N PHE A 13 9.78 -13.11 -1.56
CA PHE A 13 9.19 -14.04 -0.61
C PHE A 13 10.05 -14.14 0.66
N ASN A 14 9.40 -14.04 1.82
CA ASN A 14 10.01 -14.13 3.15
C ASN A 14 11.15 -13.11 3.40
N GLN A 15 11.23 -12.04 2.61
CA GLN A 15 12.16 -10.93 2.83
C GLN A 15 11.40 -9.67 3.25
N SER A 16 12.09 -8.79 3.98
CA SER A 16 11.52 -7.51 4.36
C SER A 16 11.20 -6.70 3.10
N CYS A 17 9.93 -6.35 2.93
CA CYS A 17 9.48 -5.46 1.88
C CYS A 17 8.86 -4.20 2.47
N THR A 18 9.11 -3.06 1.84
CA THR A 18 8.52 -1.77 2.22
C THR A 18 8.06 -1.04 0.98
N ILE A 19 6.80 -0.57 0.99
CA ILE A 19 6.20 0.24 -0.07
C ILE A 19 5.58 1.45 0.59
N GLN A 20 5.93 2.64 0.11
CA GLN A 20 5.38 3.89 0.65
C GLN A 20 4.22 4.36 -0.21
N ILE A 21 3.05 4.52 0.41
CA ILE A 21 1.92 5.23 -0.21
C ILE A 21 1.98 6.68 0.24
N THR A 22 1.97 7.60 -0.72
CA THR A 22 1.98 9.04 -0.44
C THR A 22 0.70 9.68 -0.97
N ALA A 23 0.11 10.56 -0.17
CA ALA A 23 -1.04 11.35 -0.56
C ALA A 23 -0.73 12.84 -0.43
N THR A 24 -1.38 13.65 -1.27
CA THR A 24 -1.25 15.11 -1.26
C THR A 24 -2.63 15.77 -1.15
N GLY A 25 -2.67 16.87 -0.40
CA GLY A 25 -3.91 17.57 -0.02
C GLY A 25 -4.77 16.79 0.99
N GLY A 26 -5.98 17.29 1.23
CA GLY A 26 -6.88 16.76 2.26
C GLY A 26 -6.63 17.34 3.65
N LYS A 27 -7.55 17.09 4.57
CA LYS A 27 -7.46 17.54 5.97
C LYS A 27 -6.78 16.49 6.86
N ALA A 28 -5.63 16.84 7.43
CA ALA A 28 -4.97 15.97 8.40
C ALA A 28 -5.83 15.70 9.65
N PRO A 29 -5.59 14.59 10.38
CA PRO A 29 -4.76 13.44 9.99
C PRO A 29 -5.34 12.63 8.83
N LEU A 30 -4.46 12.12 7.97
CA LEU A 30 -4.83 11.19 6.90
C LEU A 30 -4.85 9.76 7.45
N LYS A 31 -5.83 8.97 7.01
CA LYS A 31 -5.96 7.54 7.34
C LYS A 31 -5.71 6.70 6.10
N TYR A 32 -4.73 5.81 6.17
CA TYR A 32 -4.35 4.91 5.09
C TYR A 32 -4.92 3.51 5.33
N SER A 33 -5.34 2.86 4.26
CA SER A 33 -5.79 1.47 4.26
C SER A 33 -5.38 0.80 2.96
N ALA A 34 -5.21 -0.52 3.00
CA ALA A 34 -4.81 -1.30 1.84
C ALA A 34 -5.53 -2.65 1.84
N SER A 35 -5.95 -3.08 0.64
CA SER A 35 -6.58 -4.37 0.41
C SER A 35 -5.84 -5.13 -0.70
N GLY A 36 -5.98 -6.46 -0.69
CA GLY A 36 -5.27 -7.36 -1.62
C GLY A 36 -3.80 -7.62 -1.25
N LEU A 37 -3.34 -7.14 -0.08
CA LEU A 37 -1.98 -7.40 0.41
C LEU A 37 -1.75 -8.91 0.59
N PRO A 38 -0.63 -9.46 0.07
CA PRO A 38 -0.25 -10.83 0.38
C PRO A 38 -0.01 -11.01 1.88
N PHE A 39 -0.24 -12.24 2.36
CA PHE A 39 -0.08 -12.57 3.78
C PHE A 39 1.31 -12.13 4.29
N GLY A 40 1.35 -11.51 5.47
CA GLY A 40 2.58 -11.02 6.10
C GLY A 40 2.98 -9.59 5.70
N LEU A 41 2.23 -8.92 4.83
CA LEU A 41 2.29 -7.46 4.63
C LEU A 41 1.11 -6.76 5.31
N SER A 42 1.38 -5.58 5.87
CA SER A 42 0.36 -4.71 6.46
C SER A 42 0.68 -3.24 6.17
N ILE A 43 -0.34 -2.39 6.08
CA ILE A 43 -0.18 -0.94 5.98
C ILE A 43 -0.28 -0.28 7.35
N ASP A 44 0.63 0.63 7.63
CA ASP A 44 0.50 1.56 8.75
C ASP A 44 -0.52 2.65 8.38
N ALA A 45 -1.62 2.71 9.13
CA ALA A 45 -2.74 3.60 8.84
C ALA A 45 -2.43 5.09 9.03
N SER A 46 -1.33 5.44 9.71
CA SER A 46 -0.94 6.84 9.96
C SER A 46 0.10 7.33 8.96
N THR A 47 0.98 6.45 8.51
CA THR A 47 2.11 6.82 7.63
C THR A 47 1.94 6.35 6.18
N GLY A 48 0.99 5.45 5.89
CA GLY A 48 0.83 4.88 4.56
C GLY A 48 1.93 3.88 4.18
N ARG A 49 2.75 3.45 5.15
CA ARG A 49 3.86 2.53 4.90
C ARG A 49 3.35 1.09 4.93
N ILE A 50 3.33 0.44 3.78
CA ILE A 50 3.14 -1.00 3.68
C ILE A 50 4.48 -1.66 4.02
N SER A 51 4.51 -2.54 5.00
CA SER A 51 5.72 -3.25 5.38
C SER A 51 5.45 -4.65 5.93
N GLY A 52 6.46 -5.51 5.90
CA GLY A 52 6.42 -6.86 6.44
C GLY A 52 7.21 -7.86 5.60
N LYS A 53 6.89 -9.15 5.72
CA LYS A 53 7.48 -10.23 4.94
C LYS A 53 6.38 -10.99 4.22
N PRO A 54 6.30 -10.91 2.87
CA PRO A 54 5.23 -11.57 2.15
C PRO A 54 5.45 -13.07 2.14
N TRP A 55 4.37 -13.82 2.39
CA TRP A 55 4.33 -15.27 2.43
C TRP A 55 3.46 -15.88 1.32
N GLN A 56 3.28 -15.12 0.25
CA GLN A 56 2.55 -15.53 -0.94
C GLN A 56 3.28 -15.01 -2.17
N VAL A 57 3.65 -15.90 -3.07
CA VAL A 57 4.25 -15.59 -4.38
C VAL A 57 3.18 -15.40 -5.45
N GLY A 58 3.50 -14.58 -6.45
CA GLY A 58 2.61 -14.23 -7.56
C GLY A 58 2.40 -12.73 -7.70
N THR A 59 1.69 -12.33 -8.75
CA THR A 59 1.31 -10.93 -8.99
C THR A 59 -0.09 -10.68 -8.45
N LEU A 60 -0.19 -9.83 -7.44
CA LEU A 60 -1.43 -9.40 -6.80
C LEU A 60 -1.76 -7.96 -7.17
N ARG A 61 -3.05 -7.63 -7.22
CA ARG A 61 -3.50 -6.24 -7.36
C ARG A 61 -3.76 -5.66 -5.97
N ILE A 62 -2.94 -4.69 -5.58
CA ILE A 62 -3.06 -3.99 -4.31
C ILE A 62 -3.86 -2.72 -4.53
N THR A 63 -4.86 -2.48 -3.67
CA THR A 63 -5.61 -1.24 -3.67
C THR A 63 -5.33 -0.48 -2.38
N ALA A 64 -4.70 0.68 -2.49
CA ALA A 64 -4.45 1.57 -1.37
C ALA A 64 -5.47 2.72 -1.39
N THR A 65 -6.06 2.99 -0.23
CA THR A 65 -7.05 4.06 -0.05
C THR A 65 -6.62 4.98 1.08
N VAL A 66 -6.75 6.28 0.84
CA VAL A 66 -6.45 7.34 1.81
C VAL A 66 -7.72 8.13 2.05
N THR A 67 -8.05 8.33 3.31
CA THR A 67 -9.23 9.09 3.76
C THR A 67 -8.78 10.22 4.65
N ASP A 68 -9.31 11.42 4.45
CA ASP A 68 -9.05 12.56 5.34
C ASP A 68 -10.15 12.73 6.40
N THR A 69 -9.95 13.64 7.35
CA THR A 69 -10.95 13.94 8.39
C THR A 69 -12.20 14.65 7.88
N GLY A 70 -12.14 15.21 6.67
CA GLY A 70 -13.29 15.81 5.99
C GLY A 70 -14.18 14.79 5.27
N GLY A 71 -13.79 13.50 5.26
CA GLY A 71 -14.51 12.43 4.58
C GLY A 71 -14.18 12.30 3.10
N ALA A 72 -13.25 13.10 2.57
CA ALA A 72 -12.77 12.92 1.21
C ALA A 72 -11.88 11.67 1.15
N THR A 73 -11.89 10.98 0.00
CA THR A 73 -11.13 9.75 -0.23
C THR A 73 -10.36 9.80 -1.55
N ALA A 74 -9.21 9.15 -1.58
CA ALA A 74 -8.43 8.91 -2.79
C ALA A 74 -7.94 7.46 -2.80
N THR A 75 -8.02 6.83 -3.96
CA THR A 75 -7.67 5.42 -4.14
C THR A 75 -6.71 5.25 -5.29
N THR A 76 -5.73 4.35 -5.14
CA THR A 76 -4.85 3.90 -6.21
C THR A 76 -4.73 2.39 -6.19
N THR A 77 -4.62 1.79 -7.37
CA THR A 77 -4.38 0.37 -7.55
C THR A 77 -3.07 0.16 -8.28
N PHE A 78 -2.27 -0.79 -7.81
CA PHE A 78 -0.99 -1.14 -8.41
C PHE A 78 -0.72 -2.64 -8.34
N PRO A 79 0.01 -3.20 -9.31
CA PRO A 79 0.43 -4.59 -9.24
C PRO A 79 1.61 -4.73 -8.27
N LEU A 80 1.52 -5.69 -7.35
CA LEU A 80 2.62 -6.15 -6.52
C LEU A 80 3.00 -7.57 -6.95
N THR A 81 4.21 -7.72 -7.46
CA THR A 81 4.78 -9.04 -7.77
C THR A 81 5.62 -9.51 -6.61
N VAL A 82 5.29 -10.68 -6.06
CA VAL A 82 6.13 -11.37 -5.10
C VAL A 82 6.82 -12.53 -5.81
N ASN A 83 8.14 -12.51 -5.84
CA ASN A 83 8.96 -13.53 -6.48
C ASN A 83 9.93 -14.19 -5.49
N TRP A 84 10.56 -15.28 -5.91
CA TRP A 84 11.55 -15.99 -5.11
C TRP A 84 12.98 -15.43 -5.28
N PHE A 85 13.22 -14.63 -6.34
CA PHE A 85 14.55 -14.21 -6.83
C PHE A 85 14.71 -12.68 -6.92
#